data_AF-A0A7L3JRK3-F1
#
_entry.id   AF-A0A7L3JRK3-F1
#
_cell.length_a   1.000
_cell.length_b   1.000
_cell.length_c   1.000
_cell.angle_alpha   90.00
_cell.angle_beta   90.00
_cell.angle_gamma   90.00
#
_symmetry.space_group_name_H-M   'P 1'
#
loop_
_entity.id
_entity.type
_entity.pdbx_description
1 polymer ?
#
loop_
_entity_poly.entity_id
_entity_poly.type
_entity_poly.pdbx_seq_one_letter_code
_entity_poly.pdbx_strand_id
1 'polypeptide(L)'
;VTIGRGLDLTYQLVSKTCPLMISRKHCVFQQNAEGQWTVKDNKSLNGVWLNKQRLDPSKAYPIAEGDRIQLGVPLENKETAEYEYEVIKEEWEKIRPFLAQRNDLGKAKSSRTKRKFSLEELEISGSEGPSNSRSKRDRVSCDNEPLGKSWGRVEEAKQLTEKMDVKLPSPGPSEEDSGPVRSSPVHSEKAVSVPHKDQKGSGLAQSWTGLEMLRKTLVDIMKLKVKVQEKQTAVLNVKQKRRKCAQKEILAMEQELRELQDQLCMEQEHHQQQVEELERTFSKEQQKLVGVKWQHGEENLKEQLAQVLQEASSYESRIAYNGTLMFSGMILLQHHALMEELSRSKKDFEEIIRAKNKELEETKEEKEKVRAQKEEVLNQMNDVLENELQCTICSEHFIEVCLN
;
A
#
# COMPACT_ATOMS: atom_id res chain seq x y z
N VAL A 1 -7.93 29.32 11.47
CA VAL A 1 -8.06 27.98 10.86
C VAL A 1 -7.09 27.87 9.69
N THR A 2 -6.26 26.83 9.64
CA THR A 2 -5.32 26.60 8.53
C THR A 2 -5.71 25.35 7.75
N ILE A 3 -5.66 25.44 6.42
CA ILE A 3 -6.06 24.37 5.50
C ILE A 3 -4.94 24.10 4.49
N GLY A 4 -4.76 22.83 4.12
CA GLY A 4 -3.76 22.37 3.16
C GLY A 4 -3.49 20.87 3.30
N ARG A 5 -2.46 20.35 2.62
CA ARG A 5 -2.11 18.90 2.68
C ARG A 5 -1.10 18.51 3.76
N GLY A 6 -0.48 19.49 4.42
CA GLY A 6 0.52 19.26 5.46
C GLY A 6 -0.07 18.65 6.73
N LEU A 7 0.77 18.04 7.56
CA LEU A 7 0.36 17.39 8.80
C LEU A 7 0.06 18.42 9.92
N ASP A 8 0.76 19.54 9.93
CA ASP A 8 0.67 20.59 10.97
C ASP A 8 -0.40 21.64 10.65
N LEU A 9 -1.64 21.20 10.41
CA LEU A 9 -2.76 22.07 10.01
C LEU A 9 -4.02 21.82 10.84
N THR A 10 -4.94 22.79 10.86
CA THR A 10 -6.26 22.60 11.50
C THR A 10 -7.09 21.57 10.73
N TYR A 11 -7.11 21.68 9.40
CA TYR A 11 -7.78 20.72 8.51
C TYR A 11 -6.81 20.29 7.42
N GLN A 12 -6.58 18.97 7.35
CA GLN A 12 -5.76 18.38 6.31
C GLN A 12 -6.65 17.88 5.17
N LEU A 13 -6.34 18.34 3.96
CA LEU A 13 -6.96 17.87 2.74
C LEU A 13 -6.08 16.77 2.14
N VAL A 14 -6.67 15.59 1.96
CA VAL A 14 -6.04 14.45 1.30
C VAL A 14 -6.86 14.12 0.05
N SER A 15 -6.35 14.55 -1.10
CA SER A 15 -6.95 14.24 -2.39
C SER A 15 -6.53 12.83 -2.82
N LYS A 16 -7.49 12.03 -3.31
CA LYS A 16 -7.19 10.74 -3.97
C LYS A 16 -6.80 10.92 -5.43
N THR A 17 -7.25 12.01 -6.05
CA THR A 17 -7.13 12.24 -7.50
C THR A 17 -5.90 13.06 -7.86
N CYS A 18 -5.62 14.13 -7.11
CA CYS A 18 -4.49 15.02 -7.34
C CYS A 18 -3.84 15.49 -6.01
N PRO A 19 -3.08 14.62 -5.32
CA PRO A 19 -2.49 14.92 -4.00
C PRO A 19 -1.61 16.18 -3.95
N LEU A 20 -1.07 16.61 -5.10
CA LEU A 20 -0.19 17.78 -5.21
C LEU A 20 -0.92 19.08 -5.56
N MET A 21 -2.22 19.03 -5.86
CA MET A 21 -3.04 20.21 -6.18
C MET A 21 -3.08 21.21 -5.03
N ILE A 22 -3.12 20.71 -3.80
CA ILE A 22 -3.19 21.53 -2.60
C ILE A 22 -1.78 21.68 -2.01
N SER A 23 -1.33 22.92 -1.78
CA SER A 23 -0.06 23.19 -1.09
C SER A 23 -0.07 22.71 0.37
N ARG A 24 1.13 22.47 0.94
CA ARG A 24 1.30 21.99 2.33
C ARG A 24 0.56 22.87 3.34
N LYS A 25 0.61 24.20 3.18
CA LYS A 25 -0.20 25.18 3.89
C LYS A 25 -0.79 26.11 2.83
N HIS A 26 -2.03 25.87 2.46
CA HIS A 26 -2.66 26.43 1.27
C HIS A 26 -3.31 27.78 1.56
N CYS A 27 -4.20 27.82 2.54
CA CYS A 27 -4.87 29.06 2.95
C CYS A 27 -5.06 29.12 4.46
N VAL A 28 -5.34 30.32 4.94
CA VAL A 28 -5.56 30.62 6.34
C VAL A 28 -6.80 31.48 6.49
N PHE A 29 -7.70 31.06 7.37
CA PHE A 29 -8.86 31.84 7.80
C PHE A 29 -8.62 32.42 9.19
N GLN A 30 -8.83 33.73 9.33
CA GLN A 30 -8.62 34.46 10.57
C GLN A 30 -9.73 35.49 10.76
N GLN A 31 -10.01 35.90 11.99
CA GLN A 31 -10.85 37.06 12.26
C GLN A 31 -9.97 38.30 12.40
N ASN A 32 -10.40 39.40 11.79
CA ASN A 32 -9.76 40.70 11.94
C ASN A 32 -10.05 41.30 13.33
N ALA A 33 -9.41 42.42 13.66
CA ALA A 33 -9.65 43.15 14.91
C ALA A 33 -11.12 43.56 15.10
N GLU A 34 -11.86 43.74 14.00
CA GLU A 34 -13.30 44.07 13.99
C GLU A 34 -14.22 42.83 14.11
N GLY A 35 -13.66 41.61 14.21
CA GLY A 35 -14.42 40.36 14.28
C GLY A 35 -14.91 39.81 12.93
N GLN A 36 -14.63 40.50 11.82
CA GLN A 36 -14.94 40.01 10.46
C GLN A 36 -14.01 38.84 10.08
N TRP A 37 -14.57 37.77 9.51
CA TRP A 37 -13.79 36.66 8.97
C TRP A 37 -13.09 37.06 7.68
N THR A 38 -11.83 36.67 7.55
CA THR A 38 -11.03 36.83 6.33
C THR A 38 -10.41 35.51 5.90
N VAL A 39 -10.22 35.38 4.59
CA VAL A 39 -9.42 34.33 3.95
C VAL A 39 -8.14 34.95 3.40
N LYS A 40 -7.03 34.24 3.56
CA LYS A 40 -5.71 34.63 3.06
C LYS A 40 -5.05 33.46 2.35
N ASP A 41 -4.63 33.70 1.11
CA ASP A 41 -3.78 32.75 0.39
C ASP A 41 -2.38 32.73 1.00
N ASN A 42 -1.87 31.54 1.34
CA ASN A 42 -0.56 31.37 1.94
C ASN A 42 0.50 31.05 0.88
N LYS A 43 0.53 31.86 -0.19
CA LYS A 43 1.41 31.66 -1.35
C LYS A 43 1.26 30.25 -1.93
N SER A 44 0.02 29.80 -2.07
CA SER A 44 -0.27 28.49 -2.64
C SER A 44 0.19 28.44 -4.11
N LEU A 45 0.63 27.26 -4.53
CA LEU A 45 1.10 27.05 -5.91
C LEU A 45 -0.02 27.28 -6.93
N ASN A 46 -1.19 26.68 -6.68
CA ASN A 46 -2.33 26.70 -7.60
C ASN A 46 -3.35 27.80 -7.29
N GLY A 47 -3.08 28.64 -6.28
CA GLY A 47 -3.93 29.76 -5.91
C GLY A 47 -5.20 29.39 -5.14
N VAL A 48 -5.78 30.42 -4.53
CA VAL A 48 -7.09 30.41 -3.87
C VAL A 48 -8.02 31.35 -4.63
N TRP A 49 -9.27 30.94 -4.79
CA TRP A 49 -10.29 31.69 -5.51
C TRP A 49 -11.46 32.01 -4.58
N LEU A 50 -11.94 33.24 -4.61
CA LEU A 50 -13.13 33.71 -3.91
C LEU A 50 -14.12 34.22 -4.96
N ASN A 51 -15.31 33.65 -5.03
CA ASN A 51 -16.34 33.99 -6.02
C ASN A 51 -15.80 34.05 -7.46
N LYS A 52 -14.99 33.04 -7.85
CA LYS A 52 -14.28 32.93 -9.15
C LYS A 52 -13.20 33.98 -9.41
N GLN A 53 -12.87 34.82 -8.43
CA GLN A 53 -11.75 35.75 -8.50
C GLN A 53 -10.53 35.19 -7.75
N ARG A 54 -9.37 35.17 -8.41
CA ARG A 54 -8.12 34.71 -7.78
C ARG A 54 -7.65 35.72 -6.74
N LEU A 55 -7.32 35.24 -5.54
CA LEU A 55 -6.79 36.06 -4.47
C LEU A 55 -5.29 36.34 -4.68
N ASP A 56 -4.86 37.54 -4.26
CA ASP A 56 -3.44 37.86 -4.22
C ASP A 56 -2.74 37.10 -3.09
N PRO A 57 -1.54 36.54 -3.33
CA PRO A 57 -0.77 35.87 -2.31
C PRO A 57 -0.51 36.76 -1.09
N SER A 58 -0.75 36.22 0.11
CA SER A 58 -0.52 36.86 1.40
C SER A 58 -1.41 38.06 1.77
N LYS A 59 -2.37 38.44 0.91
CA LYS A 59 -3.37 39.49 1.20
C LYS A 59 -4.62 38.88 1.83
N ALA A 60 -5.17 39.56 2.83
CA ALA A 60 -6.38 39.11 3.52
C ALA A 60 -7.62 39.71 2.82
N TYR A 61 -8.61 38.85 2.58
CA TYR A 61 -9.87 39.19 1.92
C TYR A 61 -11.04 38.90 2.85
N PRO A 62 -11.95 39.86 3.09
CA PRO A 62 -13.14 39.61 3.90
C PRO A 62 -14.06 38.60 3.22
N ILE A 63 -14.68 37.75 4.03
CA ILE A 63 -15.67 36.76 3.58
C ILE A 63 -17.00 36.98 4.30
N ALA A 64 -18.08 36.80 3.55
CA ALA A 64 -19.47 36.91 4.00
C ALA A 64 -20.23 35.61 3.72
N GLU A 65 -21.40 35.48 4.33
CA GLU A 65 -22.29 34.35 4.10
C GLU A 65 -22.75 34.29 2.64
N GLY A 66 -22.69 33.10 2.03
CA GLY A 66 -22.94 32.84 0.61
C GLY A 66 -21.70 32.90 -0.30
N ASP A 67 -20.54 33.32 0.22
CA ASP A 67 -19.30 33.36 -0.57
C ASP A 67 -18.79 31.96 -0.91
N ARG A 68 -18.27 31.80 -2.13
CA ARG A 68 -17.69 30.54 -2.62
C ARG A 68 -16.18 30.59 -2.65
N ILE A 69 -15.56 29.62 -2.00
CA ILE A 69 -14.11 29.51 -1.87
C ILE A 69 -13.64 28.24 -2.57
N GLN A 70 -12.78 28.41 -3.56
CA GLN A 70 -12.17 27.32 -4.30
C GLN A 70 -10.67 27.26 -3.99
N LEU A 71 -10.18 26.04 -3.71
CA LEU A 71 -8.76 25.79 -3.46
C LEU A 71 -8.15 25.03 -4.65
N GLY A 72 -7.15 25.63 -5.30
CA GLY A 72 -6.57 25.11 -6.53
C GLY A 72 -7.41 25.39 -7.79
N VAL A 73 -7.16 24.60 -8.83
CA VAL A 73 -7.79 24.77 -10.15
C VAL A 73 -8.54 23.50 -10.56
N PRO A 74 -9.60 23.60 -11.39
CA PRO A 74 -10.26 22.43 -11.97
C PRO A 74 -9.26 21.58 -12.75
N LEU A 75 -9.42 20.26 -12.68
CA LEU A 75 -8.68 19.34 -13.54
C LEU A 75 -9.26 19.40 -14.96
N GLU A 76 -8.48 19.06 -15.99
CA GLU A 76 -8.90 19.11 -17.39
C GLU A 76 -10.21 18.35 -17.67
N ASN A 77 -10.51 17.34 -16.86
CA ASN A 77 -11.69 16.48 -17.00
C ASN A 77 -12.86 16.88 -16.07
N LYS A 78 -12.79 18.04 -15.38
CA LYS A 78 -13.81 18.49 -14.42
C LYS A 78 -14.12 19.98 -14.58
N GLU A 79 -15.39 20.35 -14.51
CA GLU A 79 -15.84 21.75 -14.58
C GLU A 79 -15.51 22.54 -13.29
N THR A 80 -15.46 21.86 -12.14
CA THR A 80 -15.16 22.47 -10.84
C THR A 80 -13.91 21.88 -10.20
N ALA A 81 -13.29 22.64 -9.31
CA ALA A 81 -12.17 22.15 -8.51
C ALA A 81 -12.65 21.08 -7.51
N GLU A 82 -11.77 20.17 -7.11
CA GLU A 82 -12.08 19.13 -6.13
C GLU A 82 -12.52 19.70 -4.77
N TYR A 83 -12.00 20.88 -4.42
CA TYR A 83 -12.26 21.53 -3.15
C TYR A 83 -12.90 22.90 -3.37
N GLU A 84 -14.23 22.90 -3.36
CA GLU A 84 -15.08 24.10 -3.35
C GLU A 84 -15.90 24.12 -2.05
N TYR A 85 -15.95 25.28 -1.41
CA TYR A 85 -16.64 25.49 -0.13
C TYR A 85 -17.54 26.71 -0.23
N GLU A 86 -18.68 26.67 0.46
CA GLU A 86 -19.56 27.81 0.64
C GLU A 86 -19.47 28.30 2.09
N VAL A 87 -19.41 29.62 2.28
CA VAL A 87 -19.38 30.24 3.59
C VAL A 87 -20.81 30.32 4.11
N ILE A 88 -21.15 29.52 5.13
CA ILE A 88 -22.47 29.51 5.76
C ILE A 88 -22.39 29.92 7.22
N LYS A 89 -23.46 30.50 7.76
CA LYS A 89 -23.58 30.80 9.19
C LYS A 89 -24.74 30.00 9.80
N GLU A 90 -24.41 28.83 10.33
CA GLU A 90 -25.40 27.93 10.94
C GLU A 90 -25.17 27.67 12.43
N GLU A 91 -26.21 27.15 13.09
CA GLU A 91 -26.16 26.73 14.49
C GLU A 91 -25.24 25.51 14.66
N TRP A 92 -24.47 25.50 15.76
CA TRP A 92 -23.47 24.46 16.04
C TRP A 92 -24.04 23.03 15.94
N GLU A 93 -25.25 22.80 16.44
CA GLU A 93 -25.85 21.45 16.44
C GLU A 93 -26.20 20.94 15.03
N LYS A 94 -26.41 21.83 14.06
CA LYS A 94 -26.69 21.47 12.66
C LYS A 94 -25.42 21.09 11.90
N ILE A 95 -24.32 21.79 12.18
CA ILE A 95 -23.03 21.57 11.49
C ILE A 95 -22.19 20.45 12.11
N ARG A 96 -22.36 20.17 13.41
CA ARG A 96 -21.54 19.21 14.16
C ARG A 96 -21.43 17.82 13.50
N PRO A 97 -22.48 17.21 12.93
CA PRO A 97 -22.39 15.89 12.29
C PRO A 97 -21.52 15.87 11.03
N PHE A 98 -21.33 17.02 10.38
CA PHE A 98 -20.66 17.15 9.08
C PHE A 98 -19.24 17.74 9.18
N LEU A 99 -18.76 18.00 10.40
CA LEU A 99 -17.42 18.57 10.59
C LEU A 99 -16.33 17.58 10.13
N ALA A 100 -15.40 18.10 9.33
CA ALA A 100 -14.21 17.36 8.96
C ALA A 100 -13.39 16.99 10.21
N GLN A 101 -12.75 15.82 10.17
CA GLN A 101 -11.90 15.36 11.26
C GLN A 101 -10.74 16.36 11.46
N ARG A 102 -10.61 16.86 12.69
CA ARG A 102 -9.50 17.73 13.05
C ARG A 102 -8.23 16.90 13.21
N ASN A 103 -7.13 17.44 12.71
CA ASN A 103 -5.79 16.96 13.03
C ASN A 103 -5.43 17.46 14.44
N ASP A 104 -5.98 16.84 15.47
CA ASP A 104 -5.64 17.17 16.85
C ASP A 104 -4.26 16.59 17.19
N LEU A 105 -3.21 17.38 16.97
CA LEU A 105 -1.87 17.12 17.46
C LEU A 105 -1.84 17.35 18.99
N GLY A 106 -2.33 16.38 19.76
CA GLY A 106 -2.44 16.55 21.20
C GLY A 106 -2.99 15.37 22.02
N LYS A 107 -2.56 14.12 21.74
CA LYS A 107 -2.36 13.00 22.71
C LYS A 107 -2.51 11.65 22.01
N ALA A 108 -1.39 11.06 21.61
CA ALA A 108 -1.10 9.64 21.80
C ALA A 108 0.33 9.38 21.30
N LYS A 109 1.24 9.08 22.22
CA LYS A 109 2.44 8.32 21.88
C LYS A 109 1.97 6.93 21.44
N SER A 110 1.87 6.67 20.15
CA SER A 110 1.75 5.30 19.66
C SER A 110 3.05 4.93 18.95
N SER A 111 3.79 4.03 19.60
CA SER A 111 4.93 3.31 19.07
C SER A 111 4.68 2.83 17.65
N ARG A 112 5.62 3.16 16.75
CA ARG A 112 5.72 2.57 15.42
C ARG A 112 5.76 1.05 15.55
N THR A 113 4.83 0.37 14.88
CA THR A 113 4.96 -1.05 14.56
C THR A 113 4.72 -1.22 13.07
N LYS A 114 5.75 -1.72 12.40
CA LYS A 114 5.74 -2.23 11.02
C LYS A 114 4.57 -3.19 10.80
N ARG A 115 4.01 -3.20 9.59
CA ARG A 115 3.73 -4.39 8.74
C ARG A 115 2.99 -3.92 7.48
N LYS A 116 3.57 -4.21 6.31
CA LYS A 116 3.30 -5.34 5.38
C LYS A 116 2.10 -5.07 4.48
N PHE A 117 2.37 -5.06 3.18
CA PHE A 117 1.43 -5.34 2.09
C PHE A 117 2.29 -6.08 1.05
N SER A 118 2.30 -7.42 1.09
CA SER A 118 1.49 -8.38 0.30
C SER A 118 1.73 -8.24 -1.21
N LEU A 119 2.32 -9.32 -1.72
CA LEU A 119 2.99 -9.59 -2.99
C LEU A 119 2.19 -10.66 -3.72
N GLU A 120 1.95 -10.47 -5.01
CA GLU A 120 1.59 -11.44 -6.07
C GLU A 120 1.37 -10.55 -7.32
N GLU A 121 2.08 -10.65 -8.45
CA GLU A 121 2.30 -11.82 -9.32
C GLU A 121 3.71 -11.86 -9.96
N LEU A 122 4.09 -13.11 -10.24
CA LEU A 122 5.28 -13.70 -10.87
C LEU A 122 5.30 -13.38 -12.39
N GLU A 123 6.43 -13.24 -13.09
CA GLU A 123 7.12 -14.38 -13.75
C GLU A 123 8.40 -13.93 -14.51
N ILE A 124 9.49 -14.67 -14.24
CA ILE A 124 10.45 -15.26 -15.21
C ILE A 124 11.63 -14.43 -15.79
N SER A 125 12.83 -14.85 -15.35
CA SER A 125 14.01 -15.29 -16.13
C SER A 125 15.26 -14.42 -16.24
N GLY A 126 16.38 -15.00 -15.76
CA GLY A 126 17.71 -14.90 -16.38
C GLY A 126 18.67 -14.01 -15.60
N SER A 127 19.28 -14.51 -14.52
CA SER A 127 20.59 -15.19 -14.53
C SER A 127 21.78 -14.30 -14.92
N GLU A 128 22.77 -14.32 -14.01
CA GLU A 128 24.21 -14.09 -14.18
C GLU A 128 24.74 -12.78 -13.56
N GLY A 129 25.39 -12.95 -12.39
CA GLY A 129 26.42 -12.03 -11.91
C GLY A 129 27.69 -12.10 -12.79
N PRO A 130 28.89 -11.69 -12.33
CA PRO A 130 29.26 -11.35 -10.95
C PRO A 130 30.22 -10.15 -10.77
N SER A 131 30.13 -9.54 -9.59
CA SER A 131 31.20 -9.38 -8.59
C SER A 131 32.53 -8.65 -8.90
N ASN A 132 33.04 -8.03 -7.81
CA ASN A 132 34.40 -7.56 -7.49
C ASN A 132 34.61 -6.05 -7.79
N SER A 133 35.12 -5.20 -6.90
CA SER A 133 36.20 -5.40 -5.95
C SER A 133 36.38 -4.22 -4.98
N ARG A 134 36.97 -4.53 -3.82
CA ARG A 134 37.32 -3.67 -2.69
C ARG A 134 38.39 -2.62 -3.03
N SER A 135 38.45 -1.55 -2.23
CA SER A 135 39.72 -1.15 -1.59
C SER A 135 39.51 -0.39 -0.26
N LYS A 136 40.35 -0.75 0.73
CA LYS A 136 40.48 -0.14 2.06
C LYS A 136 41.76 0.72 2.09
N ARG A 137 41.69 1.85 2.81
CA ARG A 137 42.51 2.25 4.00
C ARG A 137 42.76 3.76 3.99
N ASP A 138 42.54 4.43 5.13
CA ASP A 138 43.66 4.95 5.92
C ASP A 138 43.27 5.33 7.37
N ARG A 139 44.31 5.48 8.21
CA ARG A 139 44.37 5.33 9.67
C ARG A 139 44.79 6.65 10.36
N VAL A 140 44.84 6.64 11.72
CA VAL A 140 45.43 7.61 12.70
C VAL A 140 44.38 8.53 13.36
N SER A 141 43.91 8.36 14.61
CA SER A 141 44.47 8.33 16.00
C SER A 141 44.70 9.70 16.65
N CYS A 142 44.18 9.89 17.87
CA CYS A 142 44.93 10.34 19.07
C CYS A 142 44.03 10.34 20.33
N ASP A 143 44.54 9.69 21.38
CA ASP A 143 44.03 9.63 22.76
C ASP A 143 44.31 10.91 23.56
N ASN A 144 43.54 11.11 24.66
CA ASN A 144 44.05 11.59 25.96
C ASN A 144 43.10 11.11 27.09
N GLU A 145 43.63 10.30 28.00
CA GLU A 145 43.09 9.83 29.31
C GLU A 145 43.54 10.80 30.45
N PRO A 146 43.45 10.49 31.78
CA PRO A 146 42.31 10.13 32.65
C PRO A 146 42.34 10.84 34.04
N LEU A 147 41.25 10.84 34.83
CA LEU A 147 41.26 11.04 36.32
C LEU A 147 39.82 10.82 36.87
N GLY A 148 39.48 10.19 37.99
CA GLY A 148 40.19 9.53 39.08
C GLY A 148 39.18 9.28 40.24
N LYS A 149 39.08 8.01 40.67
CA LYS A 149 38.77 7.43 42.00
C LYS A 149 37.80 8.12 43.00
N SER A 150 36.92 7.30 43.59
CA SER A 150 36.78 7.23 45.06
C SER A 150 36.54 5.77 45.51
N TRP A 151 36.94 5.48 46.75
CA TRP A 151 37.33 4.19 47.32
C TRP A 151 36.60 3.98 48.66
N GLY A 152 36.15 2.74 48.93
CA GLY A 152 36.15 2.09 50.26
C GLY A 152 34.87 2.13 51.07
N ARG A 153 34.61 1.21 52.01
CA ARG A 153 35.16 -0.11 52.44
C ARG A 153 34.24 -0.53 53.62
N VAL A 154 34.15 -1.83 53.93
CA VAL A 154 34.05 -2.53 55.26
C VAL A 154 33.27 -3.84 55.02
N GLU A 155 33.91 -5.03 54.90
CA GLU A 155 34.40 -5.95 55.96
C GLU A 155 33.28 -6.42 56.93
N GLU A 156 33.12 -7.67 57.36
CA GLU A 156 33.88 -8.92 57.27
C GLU A 156 33.01 -10.10 57.78
N ALA A 157 33.29 -11.30 57.26
CA ALA A 157 33.38 -12.63 57.90
C ALA A 157 32.27 -13.22 58.81
N LYS A 158 31.86 -14.47 58.48
CA LYS A 158 32.26 -15.68 59.24
C LYS A 158 31.99 -17.00 58.47
N GLN A 159 33.10 -17.73 58.29
CA GLN A 159 33.30 -19.18 58.10
C GLN A 159 32.59 -20.02 59.21
N LEU A 160 32.39 -21.35 59.22
CA LEU A 160 32.84 -22.60 58.56
C LEU A 160 31.88 -23.71 59.14
N THR A 161 31.52 -24.84 58.52
CA THR A 161 32.19 -26.17 58.55
C THR A 161 31.10 -27.19 58.10
N GLU A 162 31.22 -27.95 56.99
CA GLU A 162 31.73 -29.35 56.87
C GLU A 162 30.95 -30.36 57.77
N LYS A 163 30.43 -31.53 57.35
CA LYS A 163 30.99 -32.61 56.51
C LYS A 163 29.92 -33.64 56.03
N MET A 164 30.11 -34.09 54.79
CA MET A 164 30.14 -35.49 54.27
C MET A 164 28.93 -36.45 54.34
N ASP A 165 28.75 -37.45 53.45
CA ASP A 165 29.17 -37.79 52.07
C ASP A 165 28.57 -39.20 51.77
N VAL A 166 28.68 -39.64 50.51
CA VAL A 166 28.76 -41.04 50.00
C VAL A 166 27.43 -41.69 49.55
N LYS A 167 27.22 -42.19 48.31
CA LYS A 167 28.00 -42.22 47.05
C LYS A 167 27.13 -42.79 45.91
N LEU A 168 27.40 -42.27 44.70
CA LEU A 168 27.01 -42.68 43.32
C LEU A 168 27.64 -44.06 42.92
N PRO A 169 27.67 -44.56 41.65
CA PRO A 169 27.12 -44.12 40.34
C PRO A 169 26.42 -45.25 39.49
N SER A 170 25.56 -44.96 38.49
CA SER A 170 25.75 -44.81 36.99
C SER A 170 26.20 -46.07 36.20
N PRO A 171 26.08 -46.16 34.85
CA PRO A 171 24.92 -45.95 33.95
C PRO A 171 24.79 -46.99 32.77
N GLY A 172 23.54 -47.21 32.27
CA GLY A 172 23.10 -47.55 30.88
C GLY A 172 23.66 -48.80 30.14
N PRO A 173 23.23 -49.09 28.88
CA PRO A 173 21.91 -48.93 28.23
C PRO A 173 21.49 -50.20 27.38
N SER A 174 20.45 -50.04 26.54
CA SER A 174 20.14 -50.74 25.27
C SER A 174 18.98 -51.75 25.20
N GLU A 175 18.38 -51.79 24.02
CA GLU A 175 16.97 -52.03 23.67
C GLU A 175 16.59 -53.51 23.37
N GLU A 176 15.27 -53.71 23.40
CA GLU A 176 14.39 -54.64 22.66
C GLU A 176 14.94 -55.95 22.04
N ASP A 177 14.31 -57.08 22.38
CA ASP A 177 13.28 -57.75 21.54
C ASP A 177 13.19 -59.27 21.84
N SER A 178 11.98 -59.82 21.60
CA SER A 178 11.65 -61.23 21.35
C SER A 178 11.56 -62.22 22.53
N GLY A 179 10.37 -62.83 22.72
CA GLY A 179 10.13 -64.04 23.53
C GLY A 179 10.65 -65.33 22.85
N PRO A 180 10.20 -66.58 23.15
CA PRO A 180 9.14 -67.01 24.08
C PRO A 180 9.40 -68.35 24.88
N VAL A 181 8.44 -68.73 25.75
CA VAL A 181 7.96 -70.12 26.06
C VAL A 181 8.75 -71.10 26.99
N ARG A 182 7.98 -71.62 27.99
CA ARG A 182 7.96 -72.95 28.67
C ARG A 182 9.11 -73.38 29.62
N SER A 183 8.73 -73.71 30.86
CA SER A 183 8.65 -75.09 31.44
C SER A 183 8.95 -75.11 32.95
N SER A 184 8.01 -75.58 33.78
CA SER A 184 8.29 -76.26 35.07
C SER A 184 9.00 -77.61 34.78
N PRO A 185 9.61 -78.38 35.74
CA PRO A 185 9.03 -78.92 37.00
C PRO A 185 10.09 -79.13 38.15
N VAL A 186 9.82 -79.61 39.39
CA VAL A 186 9.74 -81.04 39.83
C VAL A 186 9.80 -81.15 41.38
N HIS A 187 8.82 -81.86 41.99
CA HIS A 187 8.82 -82.92 43.08
C HIS A 187 9.54 -82.72 44.45
N SER A 188 9.22 -83.34 45.62
CA SER A 188 8.49 -84.56 46.09
C SER A 188 8.25 -84.44 47.63
N GLU A 189 7.14 -84.78 48.31
CA GLU A 189 6.47 -86.06 48.71
C GLU A 189 6.63 -86.55 50.19
N LYS A 190 5.50 -87.09 50.72
CA LYS A 190 5.22 -87.97 51.91
C LYS A 190 4.85 -87.34 53.26
N ALA A 191 3.97 -87.89 54.12
CA ALA A 191 2.74 -88.74 54.08
C ALA A 191 2.29 -89.03 55.55
N VAL A 192 1.08 -89.62 55.74
CA VAL A 192 0.48 -90.27 56.96
C VAL A 192 -0.50 -89.37 57.77
N SER A 193 -1.76 -89.68 58.14
CA SER A 193 -2.74 -90.79 57.99
C SER A 193 -4.18 -90.29 58.34
N VAL A 194 -5.23 -91.07 58.00
CA VAL A 194 -6.69 -90.80 58.11
C VAL A 194 -7.30 -91.54 59.34
N PRO A 195 -8.42 -91.11 59.97
CA PRO A 195 -9.72 -91.67 59.60
C PRO A 195 -10.93 -90.69 59.64
N HIS A 196 -11.70 -90.74 58.55
CA HIS A 196 -13.16 -90.55 58.38
C HIS A 196 -13.98 -89.75 59.40
N LYS A 197 -14.54 -88.63 58.93
CA LYS A 197 -15.94 -88.27 59.17
C LYS A 197 -16.59 -87.77 57.87
N ASP A 198 -17.75 -88.33 57.57
CA ASP A 198 -18.55 -88.07 56.39
C ASP A 198 -18.91 -86.59 56.22
N GLN A 199 -18.38 -85.96 55.18
CA GLN A 199 -19.00 -84.80 54.53
C GLN A 199 -18.81 -84.90 53.01
N LYS A 200 -19.39 -85.95 52.43
CA LYS A 200 -19.52 -86.11 50.98
C LYS A 200 -20.81 -85.41 50.56
N GLY A 201 -20.75 -84.10 50.29
CA GLY A 201 -21.93 -83.38 49.79
C GLY A 201 -21.75 -81.88 49.50
N SER A 202 -20.78 -81.18 50.11
CA SER A 202 -20.73 -79.71 50.06
C SER A 202 -19.84 -79.13 48.95
N GLY A 203 -18.69 -79.74 48.65
CA GLY A 203 -17.73 -79.20 47.67
C GLY A 203 -18.14 -79.34 46.20
N LEU A 204 -18.94 -80.35 45.85
CA LEU A 204 -19.41 -80.55 44.48
C LEU A 204 -20.44 -79.49 44.08
N ALA A 205 -21.39 -79.17 44.96
CA ALA A 205 -22.43 -78.16 44.69
C ALA A 205 -21.83 -76.75 44.50
N GLN A 206 -20.79 -76.41 45.26
CA GLN A 206 -20.06 -75.15 45.12
C GLN A 206 -19.27 -75.07 43.80
N SER A 207 -18.64 -76.16 43.35
CA SER A 207 -17.95 -76.19 42.05
C SER A 207 -18.91 -76.11 40.85
N TRP A 208 -20.09 -76.74 40.95
CA TRP A 208 -21.14 -76.66 39.94
C TRP A 208 -21.71 -75.24 39.81
N THR A 209 -21.92 -74.55 40.92
CA THR A 209 -22.38 -73.16 40.94
C THR A 209 -21.37 -72.21 40.28
N GLY A 210 -20.07 -72.43 40.51
CA GLY A 210 -19.00 -71.67 39.85
C GLY A 210 -18.93 -71.90 38.33
N LEU A 211 -19.15 -73.14 37.88
CA LEU A 211 -19.17 -73.48 36.45
C LEU A 211 -20.36 -72.84 35.71
N GLU A 212 -21.54 -72.83 36.35
CA GLU A 212 -22.75 -72.19 35.82
C GLU A 212 -22.56 -70.67 35.68
N MET A 213 -21.92 -70.03 36.67
CA MET A 213 -21.58 -68.60 36.63
C MET A 213 -20.55 -68.29 35.54
N LEU A 214 -19.56 -69.16 35.32
CA LEU A 214 -18.61 -69.01 34.22
C LEU A 214 -19.31 -69.11 32.86
N ARG A 215 -20.23 -70.06 32.70
CA ARG A 215 -21.04 -70.24 31.47
C ARG A 215 -21.88 -69.00 31.19
N LYS A 216 -22.53 -68.46 32.22
CA LYS A 216 -23.31 -67.22 32.13
C LYS A 216 -22.43 -66.03 31.75
N THR A 217 -21.25 -65.92 32.36
CA THR A 217 -20.26 -64.87 32.06
C THR A 217 -19.78 -64.95 30.61
N LEU A 218 -19.52 -66.15 30.08
CA LEU A 218 -19.13 -66.34 28.68
C LEU A 218 -20.24 -65.92 27.71
N VAL A 219 -21.50 -66.24 28.04
CA VAL A 219 -22.66 -65.79 27.26
C VAL A 219 -22.77 -64.26 27.29
N ASP A 220 -22.61 -63.64 28.45
CA ASP A 220 -22.66 -62.18 28.59
C ASP A 220 -21.50 -61.49 27.85
N ILE A 221 -20.29 -62.05 27.89
CA ILE A 221 -19.14 -61.58 27.11
C ILE A 221 -19.43 -61.67 25.60
N MET A 222 -19.97 -62.78 25.13
CA MET A 222 -20.35 -62.92 23.71
C MET A 222 -21.41 -61.88 23.32
N LYS A 223 -22.41 -61.64 24.19
CA LYS A 223 -23.47 -60.66 23.98
C LYS A 223 -22.92 -59.22 23.97
N LEU A 224 -21.96 -58.91 24.84
CA LEU A 224 -21.25 -57.64 24.85
C LEU A 224 -20.42 -57.46 23.59
N LYS A 225 -19.72 -58.50 23.12
CA LYS A 225 -18.90 -58.47 21.91
C LYS A 225 -19.74 -58.12 20.67
N VAL A 226 -20.92 -58.71 20.55
CA VAL A 226 -21.88 -58.37 19.49
C VAL A 226 -22.28 -56.89 19.57
N LYS A 227 -22.68 -56.40 20.76
CA LYS A 227 -23.06 -54.99 20.95
C LYS A 227 -21.91 -54.02 20.65
N VAL A 228 -20.68 -54.36 21.03
CA VAL A 228 -19.49 -53.56 20.74
C VAL A 228 -19.29 -53.48 19.22
N GLN A 229 -19.37 -54.61 18.52
CA GLN A 229 -19.18 -54.65 17.07
C GLN A 229 -20.30 -53.91 16.31
N GLU A 230 -21.54 -54.01 16.76
CA GLU A 230 -22.67 -53.21 16.24
C GLU A 230 -22.42 -51.71 16.42
N LYS A 231 -21.98 -51.27 17.60
CA LYS A 231 -21.67 -49.86 17.86
C LYS A 231 -20.48 -49.37 17.06
N GLN A 232 -19.45 -50.19 16.89
CA GLN A 232 -18.27 -49.86 16.09
C GLN A 232 -18.64 -49.64 14.62
N THR A 233 -19.53 -50.48 14.08
CA THR A 233 -20.07 -50.35 12.73
C THR A 233 -20.94 -49.09 12.59
N ALA A 234 -21.78 -48.78 13.58
CA ALA A 234 -22.59 -47.57 13.61
C ALA A 234 -21.71 -46.29 13.62
N VAL A 235 -20.63 -46.28 14.41
CA VAL A 235 -19.69 -45.15 14.47
C VAL A 235 -18.99 -44.93 13.13
N LEU A 236 -18.56 -46.00 12.45
CA LEU A 236 -17.94 -45.88 11.12
C LEU A 236 -18.91 -45.32 10.09
N ASN A 237 -20.17 -45.78 10.08
CA ASN A 237 -21.21 -45.27 9.18
C ASN A 237 -21.52 -43.79 9.41
N VAL A 238 -21.60 -43.33 10.66
CA VAL A 238 -21.82 -41.90 10.97
C VAL A 238 -20.62 -41.07 10.53
N LYS A 239 -19.38 -41.52 10.77
CA LYS A 239 -18.17 -40.83 10.30
C LYS A 239 -18.12 -40.71 8.77
N GLN A 240 -18.47 -41.78 8.04
CA GLN A 240 -18.49 -41.76 6.58
C GLN A 240 -19.60 -40.84 6.03
N LYS A 241 -20.79 -40.85 6.63
CA LYS A 241 -21.87 -39.93 6.25
C LYS A 241 -21.49 -38.47 6.48
N ARG A 242 -20.86 -38.14 7.62
CA ARG A 242 -20.36 -36.78 7.90
C ARG A 242 -19.34 -36.32 6.88
N ARG A 243 -18.37 -37.17 6.50
CA ARG A 243 -17.39 -36.87 5.45
C ARG A 243 -18.05 -36.57 4.11
N LYS A 244 -19.02 -37.40 3.70
CA LYS A 244 -19.77 -37.18 2.45
C LYS A 244 -20.62 -35.91 2.46
N CYS A 245 -21.22 -35.56 3.60
CA CYS A 245 -21.98 -34.31 3.76
C CYS A 245 -21.05 -33.10 3.64
N ALA A 246 -19.95 -33.09 4.40
CA ALA A 246 -18.96 -32.03 4.35
C ALA A 246 -18.34 -31.87 2.96
N GLN A 247 -18.07 -32.97 2.24
CA GLN A 247 -17.52 -32.91 0.88
C GLN A 247 -18.52 -32.32 -0.13
N LYS A 248 -19.82 -32.57 0.04
CA LYS A 248 -20.86 -31.93 -0.78
C LYS A 248 -20.99 -30.43 -0.49
N GLU A 249 -20.90 -30.04 0.78
CA GLU A 249 -20.92 -28.63 1.19
C GLU A 249 -19.69 -27.88 0.65
N ILE A 250 -18.50 -28.49 0.70
CA ILE A 250 -17.29 -27.90 0.11
C ILE A 250 -17.44 -27.73 -1.40
N LEU A 251 -17.92 -28.75 -2.12
CA LEU A 251 -18.15 -28.65 -3.57
C LEU A 251 -19.18 -27.57 -3.93
N ALA A 252 -20.23 -27.41 -3.12
CA ALA A 252 -21.21 -26.34 -3.33
C ALA A 252 -20.58 -24.96 -3.13
N MET A 253 -19.78 -24.77 -2.08
CA MET A 253 -19.06 -23.52 -1.84
C MET A 253 -18.01 -23.23 -2.94
N GLU A 254 -17.31 -24.24 -3.44
CA GLU A 254 -16.37 -24.10 -4.57
C GLU A 254 -17.08 -23.66 -5.85
N GLN A 255 -18.30 -24.17 -6.09
CA GLN A 255 -19.13 -23.75 -7.21
C GLN A 255 -19.61 -22.30 -7.06
N GLU A 256 -20.10 -21.91 -5.88
CA GLU A 256 -20.50 -20.52 -5.60
C GLU A 256 -19.34 -19.53 -5.77
N LEU A 257 -18.13 -19.90 -5.32
CA LEU A 257 -16.94 -19.08 -5.54
C LEU A 257 -16.61 -18.91 -7.02
N ARG A 258 -16.79 -19.96 -7.82
CA ARG A 258 -16.58 -19.87 -9.27
C ARG A 258 -17.60 -18.96 -9.94
N GLU A 259 -18.87 -19.07 -9.58
CA GLU A 259 -19.92 -18.17 -10.07
C GLU A 259 -19.64 -16.71 -9.71
N LEU A 260 -19.18 -16.43 -8.49
CA LEU A 260 -18.78 -15.08 -8.07
C LEU A 260 -17.54 -14.57 -8.82
N GLN A 261 -16.56 -15.43 -9.10
CA GLN A 261 -15.39 -15.06 -9.91
C GLN A 261 -15.78 -14.71 -11.35
N ASP A 262 -16.65 -15.51 -11.97
CA ASP A 262 -17.15 -15.26 -13.31
C ASP A 262 -17.95 -13.94 -13.34
N GLN A 263 -18.79 -13.69 -12.33
CA GLN A 263 -19.57 -12.47 -12.23
C GLN A 263 -18.68 -11.21 -12.09
N LEU A 264 -17.62 -11.29 -11.28
CA LEU A 264 -16.64 -10.21 -11.16
C LEU A 264 -15.92 -9.93 -12.48
N CYS A 265 -15.54 -10.98 -13.21
CA CYS A 265 -14.90 -10.86 -14.51
C CYS A 265 -15.81 -10.15 -15.52
N MET A 266 -17.06 -10.61 -15.64
CA MET A 266 -18.06 -10.00 -16.52
C MET A 266 -18.32 -8.53 -16.16
N GLU A 267 -18.38 -8.21 -14.87
CA GLU A 267 -18.60 -6.84 -14.40
C GLU A 267 -17.40 -5.94 -14.67
N GLN A 268 -16.18 -6.47 -14.53
CA GLN A 268 -14.95 -5.74 -14.85
C GLN A 268 -14.82 -5.48 -16.37
N GLU A 269 -15.13 -6.46 -17.22
CA GLU A 269 -15.19 -6.28 -18.67
C GLU A 269 -16.23 -5.25 -19.08
N HIS A 270 -17.42 -5.30 -18.48
CA HIS A 270 -18.48 -4.32 -18.73
C HIS A 270 -18.04 -2.90 -18.34
N HIS A 271 -17.41 -2.71 -17.17
CA HIS A 271 -16.85 -1.42 -16.77
C HIS A 271 -15.76 -0.94 -17.74
N GLN A 272 -14.89 -1.84 -18.21
CA GLN A 272 -13.85 -1.49 -19.18
C GLN A 272 -14.45 -1.03 -20.52
N GLN A 273 -15.49 -1.71 -21.00
CA GLN A 273 -16.20 -1.32 -22.23
C GLN A 273 -16.87 0.05 -22.08
N GLN A 274 -17.49 0.32 -20.94
CA GLN A 274 -18.09 1.63 -20.66
C GLN A 274 -17.07 2.76 -20.68
N VAL A 275 -15.90 2.54 -20.07
CA VAL A 275 -14.80 3.52 -20.07
C VAL A 275 -14.30 3.75 -21.51
N GLU A 276 -14.08 2.69 -22.28
CA GLU A 276 -13.62 2.81 -23.66
C GLU A 276 -14.64 3.56 -24.55
N GLU A 277 -15.94 3.31 -24.36
CA GLU A 277 -16.98 4.05 -25.05
C GLU A 277 -16.97 5.53 -24.66
N LEU A 278 -16.82 5.83 -23.38
CA LEU A 278 -16.72 7.21 -22.88
C LEU A 278 -15.50 7.93 -23.49
N GLU A 279 -14.34 7.29 -23.52
CA GLU A 279 -13.12 7.82 -24.13
C GLU A 279 -13.30 8.10 -25.63
N ARG A 280 -13.98 7.21 -26.36
CA ARG A 280 -14.34 7.45 -27.76
C ARG A 280 -15.28 8.64 -27.92
N THR A 281 -16.26 8.81 -27.04
CA THR A 281 -17.17 9.98 -27.11
C THR A 281 -16.43 11.28 -26.83
N PHE A 282 -15.59 11.31 -25.79
CA PHE A 282 -14.79 12.47 -25.42
C PHE A 282 -13.83 12.87 -26.54
N SER A 283 -13.14 11.90 -27.15
CA SER A 283 -12.24 12.15 -28.28
C SER A 283 -12.96 12.76 -29.49
N LYS A 284 -14.17 12.26 -29.80
CA LYS A 284 -15.01 12.81 -30.88
C LYS A 284 -15.47 14.24 -30.57
N GLU A 285 -15.85 14.53 -29.33
CA GLU A 285 -16.24 15.88 -28.91
C GLU A 285 -15.08 16.86 -28.96
N GLN A 286 -13.90 16.47 -28.46
CA GLN A 286 -12.69 17.26 -28.53
C GLN A 286 -12.32 17.60 -29.98
N GLN A 287 -12.40 16.61 -30.90
CA GLN A 287 -12.12 16.83 -32.31
C GLN A 287 -13.13 17.78 -32.98
N LYS A 288 -14.42 17.67 -32.63
CA LYS A 288 -15.45 18.62 -33.08
C LYS A 288 -15.19 20.04 -32.56
N LEU A 289 -14.85 20.17 -31.28
CA LEU A 289 -14.62 21.46 -30.65
C LEU A 289 -13.37 22.15 -31.21
N VAL A 290 -12.29 21.38 -31.41
CA VAL A 290 -11.05 21.89 -32.02
C VAL A 290 -11.27 22.24 -33.48
N GLY A 291 -11.94 21.38 -34.27
CA GLY A 291 -12.20 21.62 -35.69
C GLY A 291 -13.07 22.86 -35.96
N VAL A 292 -14.18 23.01 -35.23
CA VAL A 292 -15.11 24.14 -35.40
C VAL A 292 -14.47 25.46 -34.97
N LYS A 293 -13.66 25.46 -33.91
CA LYS A 293 -13.06 26.68 -33.36
C LYS A 293 -11.85 27.17 -34.17
N TRP A 294 -11.07 26.25 -34.74
CA TRP A 294 -9.93 26.60 -35.60
C TRP A 294 -10.37 27.14 -36.96
N GLN A 295 -11.32 26.47 -37.63
CA GLN A 295 -11.77 26.89 -38.96
C GLN A 295 -12.45 28.25 -38.93
N HIS A 296 -13.35 28.48 -37.97
CA HIS A 296 -14.06 29.76 -37.87
C HIS A 296 -13.14 30.92 -37.46
N GLY A 297 -12.16 30.68 -36.58
CA GLY A 297 -11.17 31.68 -36.20
C GLY A 297 -10.25 32.04 -37.36
N GLU A 298 -9.74 31.04 -38.09
CA GLU A 298 -8.83 31.24 -39.21
C GLU A 298 -9.49 31.93 -40.40
N GLU A 299 -10.74 31.57 -40.74
CA GLU A 299 -11.51 32.23 -41.80
C GLU A 299 -11.81 33.69 -41.47
N ASN A 300 -12.20 33.99 -40.23
CA ASN A 300 -12.45 35.36 -39.79
C ASN A 300 -11.17 36.21 -39.84
N LEU A 301 -10.03 35.68 -39.40
CA LEU A 301 -8.73 36.35 -39.51
C LEU A 301 -8.31 36.57 -40.98
N LYS A 302 -8.56 35.60 -41.87
CA LYS A 302 -8.31 35.76 -43.32
C LYS A 302 -9.19 36.83 -43.95
N GLU A 303 -10.46 36.89 -43.56
CA GLU A 303 -11.41 37.89 -44.07
C GLU A 303 -11.06 39.30 -43.58
N GLN A 304 -10.71 39.46 -42.30
CA GLN A 304 -10.18 40.71 -41.76
C GLN A 304 -8.91 41.16 -42.49
N LEU A 305 -7.99 40.23 -42.78
CA LEU A 305 -6.77 40.53 -43.52
C LEU A 305 -7.06 40.95 -44.98
N ALA A 306 -8.00 40.27 -45.64
CA ALA A 306 -8.43 40.62 -47.00
C ALA A 306 -9.06 42.01 -47.05
N GLN A 307 -9.87 42.37 -46.05
CA GLN A 307 -10.50 43.67 -45.95
C GLN A 307 -9.48 44.80 -45.77
N VAL A 308 -8.49 44.61 -44.88
CA VAL A 308 -7.39 45.58 -44.69
C VAL A 308 -6.56 45.75 -45.95
N LEU A 309 -6.27 44.66 -46.68
CA LEU A 309 -5.55 44.72 -47.95
C LEU A 309 -6.36 45.44 -49.05
N GLN A 310 -7.67 45.21 -49.11
CA GLN A 310 -8.55 45.90 -50.05
C GLN A 310 -8.63 47.40 -49.74
N GLU A 311 -8.75 47.77 -48.47
CA GLU A 311 -8.71 49.17 -48.04
C GLU A 311 -7.37 49.82 -48.40
N ALA A 312 -6.23 49.17 -48.11
CA ALA A 312 -4.90 49.64 -48.47
C ALA A 312 -4.75 49.89 -49.98
N SER A 313 -5.23 48.97 -50.83
CA SER A 313 -5.22 49.15 -52.29
C SER A 313 -6.10 50.34 -52.75
N SER A 314 -7.19 50.60 -52.04
CA SER A 314 -8.07 51.75 -52.30
C SER A 314 -7.43 53.07 -51.85
N TYR A 315 -6.63 53.05 -50.77
CA TYR A 315 -5.85 54.19 -50.32
C TYR A 315 -4.70 54.50 -51.28
N GLU A 316 -4.01 53.48 -51.80
CA GLU A 316 -2.99 53.64 -52.85
C GLU A 316 -3.59 54.26 -54.13
N SER A 317 -4.77 53.80 -54.55
CA SER A 317 -5.48 54.34 -55.71
C SER A 317 -5.92 55.81 -55.52
N ARG A 318 -6.26 56.22 -54.29
CA ARG A 318 -6.59 57.62 -53.95
C ARG A 318 -5.36 58.52 -53.85
N ILE A 319 -4.23 58.00 -53.37
CA ILE A 319 -2.96 58.74 -53.28
C ILE A 319 -2.38 58.98 -54.68
N ALA A 320 -2.55 58.03 -55.61
CA ALA A 320 -2.09 58.17 -57.00
C ALA A 320 -2.79 59.31 -57.78
N TYR A 321 -3.98 59.75 -57.35
CA TYR A 321 -4.81 60.71 -58.10
C TYR A 321 -4.63 62.19 -57.66
N ASN A 322 -3.95 62.49 -56.55
CA ASN A 322 -4.01 63.84 -55.93
C ASN A 322 -2.67 64.49 -55.48
N GLY A 323 -1.49 64.06 -55.94
CA GLY A 323 -0.27 64.83 -55.60
C GLY A 323 1.06 64.17 -55.96
N THR A 324 1.47 64.32 -57.22
CA THR A 324 2.37 63.35 -57.86
C THR A 324 3.87 63.40 -57.54
N LEU A 325 4.49 64.36 -56.82
CA LEU A 325 5.98 64.26 -56.70
C LEU A 325 6.71 64.69 -55.42
N MET A 326 6.11 65.34 -54.43
CA MET A 326 6.84 65.73 -53.20
C MET A 326 6.40 64.98 -51.93
N PHE A 327 5.15 64.49 -51.89
CA PHE A 327 4.63 63.70 -50.76
C PHE A 327 5.05 62.22 -50.84
N SER A 328 5.29 61.70 -52.04
CA SER A 328 5.69 60.31 -52.28
C SER A 328 7.05 59.97 -51.66
N GLY A 329 8.05 60.86 -51.78
CA GLY A 329 9.39 60.62 -51.24
C GLY A 329 9.43 60.50 -49.71
N MET A 330 8.70 61.36 -48.99
CA MET A 330 8.62 61.32 -47.52
C MET A 330 7.84 60.09 -47.03
N ILE A 331 6.73 59.74 -47.68
CA ILE A 331 5.96 58.53 -47.34
C ILE A 331 6.80 57.28 -47.61
N LEU A 332 7.55 57.22 -48.71
CA LEU A 332 8.40 56.07 -49.03
C LEU A 332 9.54 55.90 -48.01
N LEU A 333 10.17 56.99 -47.58
CA LEU A 333 11.19 57.01 -46.52
C LEU A 333 10.63 56.54 -45.18
N GLN A 334 9.42 56.99 -44.82
CA GLN A 334 8.77 56.64 -43.56
C GLN A 334 8.26 55.19 -43.57
N HIS A 335 7.75 54.71 -44.70
CA HIS A 335 7.41 53.31 -44.93
C HIS A 335 8.65 52.41 -44.90
N HIS A 336 9.76 52.83 -45.49
CA HIS A 336 11.03 52.08 -45.42
C HIS A 336 11.55 51.97 -43.99
N ALA A 337 11.53 53.06 -43.22
CA ALA A 337 11.90 53.05 -41.81
C ALA A 337 11.01 52.11 -40.98
N LEU A 338 9.69 52.14 -41.20
CA LEU A 338 8.75 51.27 -40.50
C LEU A 338 8.92 49.80 -40.88
N MET A 339 9.20 49.50 -42.15
CA MET A 339 9.52 48.14 -42.61
C MET A 339 10.86 47.64 -42.05
N GLU A 340 11.85 48.51 -41.88
CA GLU A 340 13.09 48.17 -41.19
C GLU A 340 12.87 47.87 -39.71
N GLU A 341 12.07 48.68 -39.01
CA GLU A 341 11.72 48.42 -37.61
C GLU A 341 10.96 47.12 -37.44
N LEU A 342 10.00 46.84 -38.34
CA LEU A 342 9.26 45.58 -38.36
C LEU A 342 10.19 44.40 -38.65
N SER A 343 11.15 44.56 -39.56
CA SER A 343 12.15 43.54 -39.88
C SER A 343 13.10 43.28 -38.70
N ARG A 344 13.51 44.32 -37.96
CA ARG A 344 14.30 44.18 -36.72
C ARG A 344 13.49 43.47 -35.65
N SER A 345 12.27 43.91 -35.39
CA SER A 345 11.37 43.28 -34.41
C SER A 345 11.10 41.81 -34.73
N LYS A 346 10.89 41.47 -36.02
CA LYS A 346 10.74 40.07 -36.45
C LYS A 346 11.97 39.24 -36.14
N LYS A 347 13.18 39.77 -36.38
CA LYS A 347 14.44 39.08 -36.05
C LYS A 347 14.59 38.89 -34.54
N ASP A 348 14.24 39.89 -33.73
CA ASP A 348 14.29 39.79 -32.27
C ASP A 348 13.34 38.69 -31.77
N PHE A 349 12.12 38.60 -32.32
CA PHE A 349 11.19 37.53 -31.98
C PHE A 349 11.69 36.15 -32.41
N GLU A 350 12.28 36.02 -33.60
CA GLU A 350 12.89 34.78 -34.06
C GLU A 350 14.05 34.34 -33.15
N GLU A 351 14.86 35.27 -32.66
CA GLU A 351 15.92 34.99 -31.69
C GLU A 351 15.38 34.55 -30.34
N ILE A 352 14.34 35.20 -29.83
CA ILE A 352 13.67 34.81 -28.58
C ILE A 352 13.09 33.40 -28.70
N ILE A 353 12.41 33.09 -29.81
CA ILE A 353 11.86 31.75 -30.06
C ILE A 353 12.99 30.72 -30.12
N ARG A 354 14.09 31.03 -30.82
CA ARG A 354 15.25 30.14 -30.90
C ARG A 354 15.88 29.88 -29.52
N ALA A 355 16.02 30.92 -28.70
CA ALA A 355 16.55 30.81 -27.35
C ALA A 355 15.62 29.96 -26.45
N LYS A 356 14.31 30.17 -26.53
CA LYS A 356 13.33 29.40 -25.76
C LYS A 356 13.26 27.93 -26.18
N ASN A 357 13.38 27.64 -27.47
CA ASN A 357 13.47 26.27 -27.95
C ASN A 357 14.75 25.58 -27.45
N LYS A 358 15.87 26.30 -27.38
CA LYS A 358 17.11 25.75 -26.82
C LYS A 358 16.97 25.44 -25.32
N GLU A 359 16.42 26.37 -24.54
CA GLU A 359 16.15 26.17 -23.10
C GLU A 359 15.21 24.98 -22.86
N LEU A 360 14.22 24.79 -23.74
CA LEU A 360 13.31 23.65 -23.68
C LEU A 360 14.02 22.31 -23.92
N GLU A 361 14.94 22.24 -24.88
CA GLU A 361 15.73 21.03 -25.12
C GLU A 361 16.70 20.74 -23.97
N GLU A 362 17.35 21.76 -23.41
CA GLU A 362 18.20 21.60 -22.21
C GLU A 362 17.39 21.05 -21.02
N THR A 363 16.17 21.53 -20.80
CA THR A 363 15.30 21.01 -19.73
C THR A 363 14.77 19.60 -20.01
N LYS A 364 14.58 19.21 -21.28
CA LYS A 364 14.25 17.82 -21.63
C LYS A 364 15.41 16.89 -21.32
N GLU A 365 16.63 17.27 -21.72
CA GLU A 365 17.85 16.48 -21.46
C GLU A 365 18.10 16.32 -19.95
N GLU A 366 17.90 17.38 -19.16
CA GLU A 366 18.03 17.29 -17.70
C GLU A 366 16.98 16.34 -17.09
N LYS A 367 15.73 16.41 -17.54
CA LYS A 367 14.68 15.49 -17.10
C LYS A 367 14.97 14.04 -17.48
N GLU A 368 15.57 13.80 -18.64
CA GLU A 368 15.98 12.47 -19.08
C GLU A 368 17.11 11.93 -18.21
N LYS A 369 18.12 12.75 -17.88
CA LYS A 369 19.18 12.39 -16.92
C LYS A 369 18.64 12.06 -15.54
N VAL A 370 17.70 12.85 -15.02
CA VAL A 370 17.04 12.56 -13.74
C VAL A 370 16.24 11.27 -13.80
N ARG A 371 15.58 10.97 -14.93
CA ARG A 371 14.88 9.70 -15.14
C ARG A 371 15.86 8.53 -15.12
N ALA A 372 16.98 8.63 -15.84
CA ALA A 372 18.02 7.60 -15.86
C ALA A 372 18.63 7.36 -14.47
N GLN A 373 18.92 8.42 -13.71
CA GLN A 373 19.38 8.30 -12.32
C GLN A 373 18.36 7.61 -11.41
N LYS A 374 17.07 7.93 -11.59
CA LYS A 374 16.00 7.27 -10.84
C LYS A 374 15.92 5.78 -11.17
N GLU A 375 16.08 5.42 -12.43
CA GLU A 375 16.11 4.03 -12.89
C GLU A 375 17.33 3.28 -12.35
N GLU A 376 18.51 3.91 -12.33
CA GLU A 376 19.71 3.34 -11.74
C GLU A 376 19.53 3.05 -10.24
N VAL A 377 18.96 4.00 -9.48
CA VAL A 377 18.67 3.80 -8.04
C VAL A 377 17.64 2.68 -7.84
N LEU A 378 16.65 2.57 -8.72
CA LEU A 378 15.66 1.50 -8.65
C LEU A 378 16.31 0.13 -8.90
N ASN A 379 17.20 0.04 -9.89
CA ASN A 379 17.96 -1.19 -10.19
C ASN A 379 18.90 -1.55 -9.04
N GLN A 380 19.63 -0.60 -8.46
CA GLN A 380 20.45 -0.83 -7.26
C GLN A 380 19.62 -1.36 -6.09
N MET A 381 18.40 -0.84 -5.90
CA MET A 381 17.51 -1.34 -4.85
C MET A 381 17.01 -2.75 -5.16
N ASN A 382 16.72 -3.05 -6.43
CA ASN A 382 16.34 -4.39 -6.87
C ASN A 382 17.46 -5.41 -6.64
N ASP A 383 18.71 -5.07 -7.00
CA ASP A 383 19.88 -5.92 -6.77
C ASP A 383 20.11 -6.23 -5.28
N VAL A 384 19.90 -5.25 -4.40
CA VAL A 384 20.00 -5.47 -2.94
C VAL A 384 18.92 -6.45 -2.47
N LEU A 385 17.69 -6.30 -2.96
CA LEU A 385 16.58 -7.19 -2.59
C LEU A 385 16.80 -8.61 -3.10
N GLU A 386 17.27 -8.78 -4.34
CA GLU A 386 17.61 -10.09 -4.91
C GLU A 386 18.73 -10.78 -4.13
N ASN A 387 19.78 -10.05 -3.75
CA ASN A 387 20.87 -10.61 -2.95
C ASN A 387 20.41 -11.09 -1.55
N GLU A 388 19.55 -10.33 -0.86
CA GLU A 388 19.00 -10.72 0.45
C GLU A 388 18.08 -11.95 0.36
N LEU A 389 17.29 -12.05 -0.71
CA LEU A 389 16.45 -13.21 -1.01
C LEU A 389 17.30 -14.45 -1.30
N GLN A 390 18.37 -14.30 -2.10
CA GLN A 390 19.33 -15.37 -2.39
C GLN A 390 19.99 -15.90 -1.10
N CYS A 391 20.40 -15.01 -0.18
CA CYS A 391 20.97 -15.42 1.11
C CYS A 391 19.99 -16.21 1.99
N THR A 392 18.70 -15.86 1.93
CA THR A 392 17.66 -16.57 2.68
C THR A 392 17.45 -17.98 2.13
N ILE A 393 17.33 -18.12 0.80
CA ILE A 393 17.17 -19.43 0.13
C ILE A 393 18.41 -20.31 0.33
N CYS A 394 19.62 -19.75 0.22
CA CYS A 394 20.86 -20.49 0.48
C CYS A 394 20.96 -20.95 1.94
N SER A 395 20.42 -20.19 2.90
CA SER A 395 20.40 -20.57 4.31
C SER A 395 19.42 -21.72 4.60
N GLU A 396 18.29 -21.76 3.90
CA GLU A 396 17.30 -22.83 4.04
C GLU A 396 17.81 -24.15 3.43
N HIS A 397 18.38 -24.12 2.23
CA HIS A 397 19.02 -25.31 1.65
C HIS A 397 20.22 -25.79 2.47
N PHE A 398 20.97 -24.90 3.11
CA PHE A 398 22.04 -25.31 4.02
C PHE A 398 21.50 -26.01 5.27
N ILE A 399 20.40 -25.53 5.84
CA ILE A 399 19.73 -26.17 6.99
C ILE A 399 19.16 -27.54 6.60
N GLU A 400 18.55 -27.65 5.41
CA GLU A 400 17.95 -28.89 4.91
C GLU A 400 19.00 -29.97 4.58
N VAL A 401 20.18 -29.57 4.11
CA VAL A 401 21.33 -30.47 3.90
C VAL A 401 22.03 -30.86 5.21
N CYS A 402 21.94 -30.04 6.26
CA CYS A 402 22.51 -30.36 7.58
C CYS A 402 21.58 -31.20 8.46
N LEU A 403 20.28 -31.27 8.13
CA LEU A 403 19.27 -32.04 8.88
C LEU A 403 18.96 -33.42 8.29
N ASN A 404 19.48 -33.73 7.10
CA ASN A 404 19.54 -35.08 6.52
C ASN A 404 20.95 -35.64 6.66
#